data_AF-X0X756-F1
#
_entry.id   AF-X0X756-F1
#
_cell.length_a   1.000
_cell.length_b   1.000
_cell.length_c   1.000
_cell.angle_alpha   90.00
_cell.angle_beta   90.00
_cell.angle_gamma   90.00
#
_symmetry.space_group_name_H-M   'P 1'
#
loop_
_entity.id
_entity.type
_entity.pdbx_description
1 polymer ?
#
loop_
_entity_poly.entity_id
_entity_poly.type
_entity_poly.pdbx_seq_one_letter_code
_entity_poly.pdbx_strand_id
1 'polypeptide(L)'
;MKNSHILIISLISIIIFVALGSSVSFSQDKSIEELYFQGVYLLEDKKQYEKALTYFQQVIELDPDHAETYFQIGRIFRNTNQLEKAITY
;
A
#
# COMPACT_ATOMS: atom_id res chain seq x y z
N MET A 1 12.03 23.34 46.61
CA MET A 1 12.22 23.81 45.20
C MET A 1 12.79 22.73 44.27
N LYS A 2 13.70 21.85 44.72
CA LYS A 2 14.36 20.83 43.88
C LYS A 2 13.42 19.77 43.27
N ASN A 3 12.34 19.39 43.95
CA ASN A 3 11.39 18.36 43.50
C ASN A 3 10.47 18.84 42.36
N SER A 4 10.17 20.14 42.31
CA SER A 4 9.34 20.72 41.23
C SER A 4 10.04 20.62 39.87
N HIS A 5 11.36 20.85 39.84
CA HIS A 5 12.17 20.71 38.63
C HIS A 5 12.21 19.27 38.11
N ILE A 6 12.26 18.27 39.00
CA ILE A 6 12.27 16.84 38.61
C ILE A 6 10.93 16.45 37.97
N LEU A 7 9.82 16.93 38.53
CA LEU A 7 8.48 16.70 37.97
C LEU A 7 8.32 17.35 36.59
N ILE A 8 8.82 18.59 36.44
CA ILE A 8 8.79 19.31 35.15
C ILE A 8 9.62 18.58 34.09
N ILE A 9 10.83 18.12 34.44
CA ILE A 9 11.70 17.37 33.51
C ILE A 9 11.04 16.04 33.11
N SER A 10 10.45 15.31 34.06
CA SER A 10 9.73 14.07 33.77
C SER A 10 8.53 14.29 32.83
N LEU A 11 7.80 15.38 33.01
CA LEU A 11 6.64 15.72 32.16
C LEU A 11 7.09 16.05 30.74
N ILE A 12 8.19 16.79 30.59
CA ILE A 12 8.77 17.14 29.28
C ILE A 12 9.28 15.90 28.55
N SER A 13 9.93 14.96 29.25
CA SER A 13 10.40 13.70 28.66
C SER A 13 9.26 12.84 28.11
N ILE A 14 8.12 12.79 28.81
CA ILE A 14 6.93 12.05 28.35
C ILE A 14 6.36 12.69 27.08
N ILE A 15 6.31 14.02 27.01
CA ILE A 15 5.82 14.75 25.84
C ILE A 15 6.74 14.51 24.62
N ILE A 16 8.05 14.49 24.83
CA ILE A 16 9.03 14.19 23.76
C ILE A 16 8.85 12.75 23.26
N PHE A 17 8.62 11.78 24.15
CA PHE A 17 8.40 10.38 23.77
C PHE A 17 7.10 10.19 22.97
N VAL A 18 6.03 10.90 23.33
CA VAL A 18 4.75 10.88 22.59
C VAL A 18 4.88 11.56 21.22
N ALA A 19 5.61 12.67 21.13
CA ALA A 19 5.87 13.37 19.85
C ALA A 19 6.78 12.57 18.90
N LEU A 20 7.71 11.78 19.43
CA LEU A 20 8.51 10.84 18.65
C LEU A 20 7.68 9.60 18.23
N GLY A 21 6.75 9.16 19.08
CA GLY A 21 5.85 8.05 18.76
C GLY A 21 4.88 8.35 17.60
N SER A 22 4.48 9.62 17.42
CA SER A 22 3.62 10.04 16.31
C SER A 22 4.37 10.41 15.03
N SER A 23 5.71 10.54 15.08
CA SER A 23 6.55 10.74 13.89
C SER A 23 7.15 9.44 13.35
N VAL A 24 7.09 8.34 14.10
CA VAL A 24 7.12 6.99 13.53
C VAL A 24 5.73 6.70 12.96
N SER A 25 5.33 7.48 11.96
CA SER A 25 4.45 6.94 10.93
C SER A 25 5.24 5.81 10.31
N PHE A 26 5.00 4.59 10.77
CA PHE A 26 5.41 3.38 10.10
C PHE A 26 4.88 3.53 8.67
N SER A 27 5.74 3.91 7.73
CA SER A 27 5.42 3.89 6.32
C SER A 27 5.12 2.44 6.01
N GLN A 28 3.84 2.07 5.98
CA GLN A 28 3.40 0.83 5.37
C GLN A 28 3.69 0.98 3.88
N ASP A 29 4.96 0.83 3.50
CA ASP A 29 5.30 0.39 2.16
C ASP A 29 4.70 -1.00 2.06
N LYS A 30 3.51 -1.07 1.46
CA LYS A 30 2.89 -2.36 1.14
C LYS A 30 3.87 -3.09 0.23
N SER A 31 4.18 -4.34 0.57
CA SER A 31 5.06 -5.13 -0.27
C SER A 31 4.40 -5.37 -1.63
N ILE A 32 5.20 -5.62 -2.66
CA ILE A 32 4.72 -5.97 -4.00
C ILE A 32 3.76 -7.16 -3.93
N GLU A 33 4.07 -8.16 -3.11
CA GLU A 33 3.22 -9.33 -2.91
C GLU A 33 1.88 -8.95 -2.28
N GLU A 34 1.86 -8.08 -1.27
CA GLU A 34 0.61 -7.64 -0.66
C GLU A 34 -0.27 -6.90 -1.67
N LEU A 35 0.31 -5.98 -2.45
CA LEU A 35 -0.39 -5.26 -3.52
C LEU A 35 -0.95 -6.23 -4.57
N TYR A 36 -0.13 -7.19 -5.01
CA TYR A 36 -0.53 -8.22 -5.96
C TYR A 36 -1.69 -9.06 -5.43
N PHE A 37 -1.61 -9.56 -4.19
CA PHE A 37 -2.68 -10.37 -3.59
C PHE A 37 -3.97 -9.57 -3.39
N GLN A 38 -3.90 -8.29 -3.03
CA GLN A 38 -5.09 -7.43 -2.97
C GLN A 38 -5.74 -7.26 -4.35
N GLY A 39 -4.93 -7.07 -5.40
CA GLY A 39 -5.42 -7.02 -6.78
C GLY A 39 -6.11 -8.32 -7.20
N VAL A 40 -5.48 -9.47 -6.93
CA VAL A 40 -6.06 -10.80 -7.23
C VAL A 40 -7.34 -11.05 -6.45
N TYR A 41 -7.39 -10.70 -5.16
CA TYR A 41 -8.59 -10.82 -4.34
C TYR A 41 -9.76 -10.02 -4.91
N LEU A 42 -9.51 -8.77 -5.31
CA LEU A 42 -10.53 -7.92 -5.92
C LEU A 42 -11.00 -8.45 -7.28
N LEU A 43 -10.09 -9.04 -8.05
CA LEU A 43 -10.38 -9.66 -9.33
C LEU A 43 -11.28 -10.90 -9.18
N GLU A 44 -10.86 -11.87 -8.37
CA GLU A 44 -11.50 -13.18 -8.27
C GLU A 44 -12.74 -13.15 -7.37
N ASP A 45 -12.62 -12.61 -6.16
CA ASP A 45 -13.66 -12.72 -5.13
C ASP A 45 -14.69 -11.59 -5.22
N LYS A 46 -14.29 -10.42 -5.71
CA LYS A 46 -15.17 -9.24 -5.78
C LYS A 46 -15.57 -8.85 -7.20
N LYS A 47 -14.91 -9.38 -8.23
CA LYS A 47 -15.08 -8.97 -9.64
C LYS A 47 -14.97 -7.46 -9.83
N GLN A 48 -14.20 -6.78 -8.98
CA GLN A 48 -14.00 -5.32 -9.00
C GLN A 48 -12.79 -5.00 -9.89
N TYR A 49 -12.97 -5.17 -11.21
CA TYR A 49 -11.90 -5.09 -12.20
C TYR A 49 -11.11 -3.77 -12.18
N GLU A 50 -11.80 -2.62 -12.09
CA GLU A 50 -11.16 -1.31 -12.08
C GLU A 50 -10.27 -1.10 -10.86
N LYS A 51 -10.74 -1.52 -9.67
CA LYS A 51 -9.93 -1.43 -8.45
C LYS A 51 -8.77 -2.42 -8.48
N ALA A 52 -8.98 -3.62 -9.01
CA ALA A 52 -7.90 -4.58 -9.21
C ALA A 52 -6.79 -4.00 -10.11
N LEU A 53 -7.17 -3.32 -11.21
CA LEU A 53 -6.21 -2.61 -12.06
C LEU A 53 -5.43 -1.52 -11.30
N THR A 54 -6.06 -0.80 -10.37
CA THR A 54 -5.34 0.19 -9.53
C THR A 54 -4.27 -0.44 -8.65
N TYR A 55 -4.51 -1.64 -8.11
CA TYR A 55 -3.49 -2.37 -7.34
C TYR A 55 -2.38 -2.92 -8.24
N PHE A 56 -2.75 -3.48 -9.39
CA PHE A 56 -1.77 -3.95 -10.37
C PHE A 56 -0.91 -2.83 -10.94
N GLN A 57 -1.47 -1.62 -11.08
CA GLN A 57 -0.71 -0.45 -11.50
C GLN A 57 0.36 -0.05 -10.47
N GLN A 58 0.05 -0.15 -9.18
CA GLN A 58 1.07 0.06 -8.14
C GLN A 58 2.15 -1.02 -8.17
N VAL A 59 1.80 -2.27 -8.51
CA VAL A 59 2.81 -3.33 -8.66
C VAL A 59 3.76 -3.03 -9.81
N ILE A 60 3.26 -2.66 -11.00
CA ILE A 60 4.14 -2.34 -12.15
C ILE A 60 4.96 -1.05 -11.95
N GLU A 61 4.50 -0.13 -11.09
CA GLU A 61 5.27 1.07 -10.70
C GLU A 61 6.46 0.70 -9.80
N LEU A 62 6.32 -0.33 -8.95
CA LEU A 62 7.36 -0.80 -8.04
C LEU A 62 8.28 -1.86 -8.67
N ASP A 63 7.71 -2.75 -9.47
CA ASP A 63 8.37 -3.80 -10.22
C ASP A 63 7.81 -3.89 -11.65
N PRO A 64 8.40 -3.12 -12.59
CA PRO A 64 8.00 -3.13 -14.00
C PRO A 64 8.17 -4.48 -14.70
N ASP A 65 8.92 -5.43 -14.13
CA ASP A 65 9.18 -6.74 -14.73
C ASP A 65 8.30 -7.85 -14.10
N HIS A 66 7.33 -7.50 -13.25
CA HIS A 66 6.46 -8.44 -12.56
C HIS A 66 5.47 -9.15 -13.51
N ALA A 67 5.92 -10.24 -14.13
CA ALA A 67 5.21 -10.97 -15.18
C ALA A 67 3.80 -11.41 -14.79
N GLU A 68 3.62 -11.86 -13.54
CA GLU A 68 2.33 -12.30 -13.01
C GLU A 68 1.29 -11.16 -13.02
N THR A 69 1.72 -9.92 -12.80
CA THR A 69 0.80 -8.76 -12.80
C THR A 69 0.27 -8.49 -14.21
N TYR A 70 1.14 -8.49 -15.22
CA TYR A 70 0.72 -8.34 -16.61
C TYR A 70 -0.23 -9.45 -17.05
N PHE A 71 0.00 -10.68 -16.60
CA PHE A 71 -0.92 -11.79 -16.84
C PHE A 71 -2.32 -11.51 -16.25
N GLN A 72 -2.39 -11.02 -15.00
CA GLN A 72 -3.69 -10.67 -14.40
C GLN A 72 -4.39 -9.49 -15.10
N ILE A 73 -3.64 -8.47 -15.52
CA ILE A 73 -4.18 -7.34 -16.30
C ILE A 73 -4.77 -7.84 -17.63
N GLY A 74 -4.04 -8.70 -18.35
CA GLY A 74 -4.53 -9.33 -19.57
C GLY A 74 -5.82 -10.13 -19.35
N ARG A 75 -5.92 -10.87 -18.23
CA ARG A 75 -7.15 -11.57 -17.84
C ARG A 75 -8.31 -10.61 -17.61
N ILE A 76 -8.07 -9.46 -16.97
CA ILE A 76 -9.09 -8.43 -16.77
C ILE A 76 -9.65 -7.94 -18.11
N PHE A 77 -8.78 -7.56 -19.04
CA PHE A 77 -9.21 -7.03 -20.34
C PHE A 77 -9.91 -8.08 -21.20
N ARG A 78 -9.46 -9.33 -21.14
CA ARG A 78 -10.17 -10.45 -21.77
C ARG A 78 -11.56 -10.65 -21.19
N ASN A 79 -11.71 -10.61 -19.86
CA ASN A 79 -13.00 -10.85 -19.19
C ASN A 79 -13.97 -9.68 -19.35
N THR A 80 -13.46 -8.47 -19.55
CA THR A 80 -14.26 -7.25 -19.75
C THR A 80 -14.47 -6.91 -21.23
N ASN A 81 -14.00 -7.76 -22.15
CA ASN A 81 -14.06 -7.59 -23.59
C ASN A 81 -13.49 -6.24 -24.08
N GLN A 82 -12.42 -5.77 -23.42
CA GLN A 82 -11.70 -4.53 -23.69
C GLN A 82 -10.24 -4.82 -24.05
N LEU A 83 -10.04 -5.74 -24.99
CA LEU A 83 -8.70 -6.22 -25.39
C LEU A 83 -7.83 -5.10 -25.96
N GLU A 84 -8.44 -4.06 -26.56
CA GLU A 84 -7.74 -2.89 -27.10
C GLU A 84 -7.06 -2.05 -26.02
N LYS A 85 -7.47 -2.17 -24.76
CA LYS A 85 -6.82 -1.51 -23.62
C LYS A 85 -5.66 -2.33 -23.05
N ALA A 86 -5.57 -3.62 -23.35
CA ALA A 86 -4.49 -4.46 -22.85
C ALA A 86 -3.12 -4.07 -23.46
N ILE A 87 -3.11 -3.51 -24.67
CA ILE A 87 -1.87 -3.11 -25.36
C ILE A 87 -1.30 -1.78 -24.87
N THR A 88 -2.01 -1.06 -24.00
CA THR A 88 -1.56 0.24 -23.45
C THR A 88 -0.94 0.13 -22.06
N TYR A 89 -0.93 -1.07 -21.48
CA TYR A 89 -0.28 -1.40 -20.21
C TYR A 89 1.06 -2.05 -20.47
#